data_AF-A0A2U2Z8G2-F1
#
_entry.id   AF-A0A2U2Z8G2-F1
#
_cell.length_a   1.000
_cell.length_b   1.000
_cell.length_c   1.000
_cell.angle_alpha   90.00
_cell.angle_beta   90.00
_cell.angle_gamma   90.00
#
_symmetry.space_group_name_H-M   'P 1'
#
loop_
_entity.id
_entity.type
_entity.pdbx_description
1 polymer ?
#
loop_
_entity_poly.entity_id
_entity_poly.type
_entity_poly.pdbx_seq_one_letter_code
_entity_poly.pdbx_strand_id
1 'polypeptide(L)'
;MRPLEGGPVTGPTFESNEEARAPAEARDRLIRKASSEGMSLQGRLSHLAEALLTPEERMARAEQACVALREGNGYDPSVNEHAALAIELDLRVDAATAR
;
A
#
# COMPACT_ATOMS: atom_id res chain seq x y z
N MET A 1 -21.33 49.11 -31.73
CA MET A 1 -20.78 48.01 -32.56
C MET A 1 -20.97 46.72 -31.77
N ARG A 2 -21.50 45.67 -32.41
CA ARG A 2 -22.04 44.45 -31.78
C ARG A 2 -20.97 43.52 -31.16
N PRO A 3 -21.37 42.60 -30.24
CA PRO A 3 -20.54 41.60 -29.56
C PRO A 3 -20.29 40.38 -30.47
N LEU A 4 -19.93 39.21 -29.89
CA LEU A 4 -19.56 37.90 -30.48
C LEU A 4 -18.03 37.69 -30.36
N GLU A 5 -17.50 36.74 -29.59
CA GLU A 5 -17.63 35.30 -29.81
C GLU A 5 -17.62 34.55 -28.47
N GLY A 6 -18.78 34.01 -28.07
CA GLY A 6 -18.82 32.87 -27.16
C GLY A 6 -18.50 31.62 -27.96
N GLY A 7 -17.22 31.24 -28.01
CA GLY A 7 -16.83 29.94 -28.54
C GLY A 7 -17.38 28.83 -27.65
N PRO A 8 -17.97 27.75 -28.18
CA PRO A 8 -18.43 26.64 -27.37
C PRO A 8 -17.21 26.00 -26.73
N VAL A 9 -17.11 26.14 -25.40
CA VAL A 9 -16.27 25.28 -24.59
C VAL A 9 -16.90 23.91 -24.72
N THR A 10 -16.45 23.16 -25.73
CA THR A 10 -16.72 21.75 -25.84
C THR A 10 -16.01 21.15 -24.64
N GLY A 11 -16.73 21.06 -23.52
CA GLY A 11 -16.27 20.32 -22.37
C GLY A 11 -15.88 18.92 -22.86
N PRO A 12 -14.79 18.34 -22.35
CA PRO A 12 -14.43 16.99 -22.74
C PRO A 12 -15.64 16.10 -22.49
N THR A 13 -16.21 15.60 -23.59
CA THR A 13 -17.13 14.48 -23.59
C THR A 13 -16.46 13.41 -22.73
N PHE A 14 -17.07 13.05 -21.61
CA PHE A 14 -16.71 11.85 -20.86
C PHE A 14 -17.12 10.66 -21.72
N GLU A 15 -16.41 10.45 -22.83
CA GLU A 15 -16.53 9.25 -23.64
C GLU A 15 -16.05 8.08 -22.79
N SER A 16 -17.01 7.21 -22.48
CA SER A 16 -16.84 5.80 -22.20
C SER A 16 -15.95 5.42 -21.01
N ASN A 17 -16.66 5.27 -19.89
CA ASN A 17 -16.33 4.55 -18.65
C ASN A 17 -16.02 3.04 -18.84
N GLU A 18 -15.39 2.61 -19.94
CA GLU A 18 -15.00 1.20 -20.13
C GLU A 18 -13.66 0.90 -19.45
N GLU A 19 -12.68 1.81 -19.54
CA GLU A 19 -11.38 1.65 -18.86
C GLU A 19 -11.47 1.78 -17.33
N ALA A 20 -12.47 2.50 -16.80
CA ALA A 20 -12.71 2.59 -15.36
C ALA A 20 -13.47 1.37 -14.80
N ARG A 21 -13.98 0.46 -15.64
CA ARG A 21 -14.63 -0.79 -15.21
C ARG A 21 -13.63 -1.88 -14.85
N ALA A 22 -12.50 -1.94 -15.55
CA ALA A 22 -11.39 -2.85 -15.26
C ALA A 22 -10.82 -2.70 -13.83
N PRO A 23 -10.61 -1.50 -13.26
CA PRO A 23 -10.18 -1.34 -11.87
C PRO A 23 -11.28 -1.68 -10.87
N ALA A 24 -12.56 -1.49 -11.20
CA ALA A 24 -13.66 -1.91 -10.33
C ALA A 24 -13.77 -3.44 -10.22
N GLU A 25 -13.71 -4.16 -11.35
CA GLU A 25 -13.68 -5.62 -11.33
C GLU A 25 -12.41 -6.17 -10.68
N ALA A 26 -11.25 -5.56 -10.94
CA ALA A 26 -10.00 -5.95 -10.29
C ALA A 26 -10.08 -5.75 -8.77
N ARG A 27 -10.62 -4.62 -8.31
CA ARG A 27 -10.87 -4.34 -6.90
C ARG A 27 -11.85 -5.34 -6.30
N ASP A 28 -12.95 -5.65 -6.99
CA ASP A 28 -13.95 -6.59 -6.49
C ASP A 28 -13.40 -8.02 -6.43
N ARG A 29 -12.51 -8.41 -7.35
CA ARG A 29 -11.74 -9.65 -7.25
C ARG A 29 -10.78 -9.65 -6.05
N LEU A 30 -10.09 -8.54 -5.80
CA LEU A 30 -9.20 -8.39 -4.64
C LEU A 30 -9.96 -8.44 -3.32
N ILE A 31 -11.13 -7.80 -3.25
CA ILE A 31 -12.01 -7.85 -2.07
C ILE A 31 -12.48 -9.28 -1.83
N ARG A 32 -12.99 -9.98 -2.87
CA ARG A 32 -13.38 -11.39 -2.76
C ARG A 32 -12.24 -12.27 -2.26
N LYS A 33 -11.04 -12.06 -2.81
CA LYS A 33 -9.85 -12.83 -2.44
C LYS A 33 -9.41 -12.55 -1.01
N ALA A 34 -9.41 -11.28 -0.60
CA ALA A 34 -9.12 -10.88 0.77
C ALA A 34 -10.12 -11.52 1.75
N SER A 35 -11.42 -11.43 1.45
CA SER A 35 -12.47 -12.04 2.28
C SER A 35 -12.37 -13.57 2.35
N SER A 36 -12.00 -14.25 1.25
CA SER A 36 -11.78 -15.71 1.26
C SER A 36 -10.54 -16.12 2.06
N GLU A 37 -9.55 -15.22 2.18
CA GLU A 37 -8.33 -15.41 2.96
C GLU A 37 -8.49 -14.87 4.41
N GLY A 38 -9.68 -14.41 4.82
CA GLY A 38 -9.93 -13.83 6.14
C GLY A 38 -9.26 -12.47 6.39
N MET A 39 -8.77 -11.82 5.32
CA MET A 39 -8.02 -10.56 5.38
C MET A 39 -8.90 -9.37 4.98
N SER A 40 -8.53 -8.18 5.48
CA SER A 40 -9.04 -6.92 4.94
C SER A 40 -8.40 -6.60 3.58
N LEU A 41 -9.05 -5.77 2.76
CA LEU A 41 -8.47 -5.32 1.48
C LEU A 41 -7.09 -4.68 1.68
N GLN A 42 -6.93 -3.88 2.73
CA GLN A 42 -5.64 -3.27 3.09
C GLN A 42 -4.60 -4.33 3.47
N GLY A 43 -4.97 -5.31 4.30
CA GLY A 43 -4.08 -6.43 4.64
C GLY A 43 -3.65 -7.23 3.41
N ARG A 44 -4.59 -7.47 2.48
CA ARG A 44 -4.30 -8.16 1.22
C ARG A 44 -3.35 -7.38 0.33
N LEU A 45 -3.47 -6.05 0.28
CA LEU A 45 -2.58 -5.17 -0.47
C LEU A 45 -1.19 -5.09 0.16
N SER A 46 -1.09 -5.01 1.49
CA SER A 46 0.20 -5.06 2.20
C SER A 46 0.93 -6.38 1.93
N HIS A 47 0.24 -7.51 2.08
CA HIS A 47 0.82 -8.82 1.77
C HIS A 47 1.23 -8.93 0.29
N LEU A 48 0.44 -8.35 -0.62
CA LEU A 48 0.75 -8.40 -2.06
C LEU A 48 1.95 -7.50 -2.39
N ALA A 49 2.09 -6.36 -1.71
CA ALA A 49 3.29 -5.55 -1.79
C ALA A 49 4.50 -6.32 -1.27
N GLU A 50 4.43 -6.90 -0.07
CA GLU A 50 5.53 -7.68 0.54
C GLU A 50 5.97 -8.88 -0.32
N ALA A 51 5.02 -9.55 -0.96
CA ALA A 51 5.29 -10.67 -1.87
C ALA A 51 5.91 -10.25 -3.21
N LEU A 52 5.73 -9.00 -3.62
CA LEU A 52 6.26 -8.45 -4.87
C LEU A 52 7.55 -7.64 -4.69
N LEU A 53 7.88 -7.25 -3.45
CA LEU A 53 9.12 -6.55 -3.16
C LEU A 53 10.32 -7.46 -3.41
N THR A 54 11.29 -6.96 -4.17
CA THR A 54 12.62 -7.55 -4.27
C THR A 54 13.35 -7.45 -2.93
N PRO A 55 14.34 -8.31 -2.66
CA PRO A 55 15.15 -8.23 -1.45
C PRO A 55 15.73 -6.83 -1.20
N GLU A 56 16.19 -6.16 -2.26
CA GLU A 56 16.78 -4.83 -2.22
C GLU A 56 15.75 -3.77 -1.83
N GLU A 57 14.52 -3.85 -2.34
CA GLU A 57 13.45 -2.91 -2.00
C GLU A 57 12.94 -3.12 -0.56
N ARG A 58 12.98 -4.36 -0.05
CA ARG A 58 12.72 -4.63 1.38
C ARG A 58 13.79 -4.01 2.27
N MET A 59 15.06 -4.10 1.88
CA MET A 59 16.17 -3.47 2.63
C MET A 59 16.04 -1.94 2.62
N ALA A 60 15.77 -1.33 1.47
CA ALA A 60 15.56 0.11 1.37
C ALA A 60 14.40 0.60 2.26
N ARG A 61 13.32 -0.18 2.35
CA ARG A 61 12.19 0.14 3.24
C ARG A 61 12.53 -0.03 4.72
N ALA A 62 13.32 -1.05 5.07
CA ALA A 62 13.82 -1.23 6.43
C ALA A 62 14.72 -0.04 6.84
N GLU A 63 15.59 0.42 5.95
CA GLU A 63 16.42 1.61 6.17
C GLU A 63 15.57 2.88 6.37
N GLN A 64 14.54 3.09 5.53
CA GLN A 64 13.60 4.20 5.70
C GLN A 64 12.86 4.16 7.05
N ALA A 65 12.46 2.97 7.50
CA ALA A 65 11.84 2.80 8.81
C ALA A 65 12.82 3.12 9.95
N CYS A 66 14.09 2.71 9.82
CA CYS A 66 15.14 3.04 10.80
C CYS A 66 15.38 4.55 10.86
N VAL A 67 15.45 5.22 9.72
CA VAL A 67 15.60 6.69 9.65
C VAL A 67 14.41 7.37 10.32
N ALA A 68 13.17 6.95 10.02
CA ALA A 68 11.97 7.51 10.64
C ALA A 68 11.93 7.30 12.16
N LEU A 69 12.39 6.16 12.66
CA LEU A 69 12.50 5.88 14.10
C LEU A 69 13.57 6.75 14.77
N ARG A 70 14.70 6.96 14.08
CA ARG A 70 15.79 7.81 14.54
C ARG A 70 15.39 9.28 14.58
N GLU A 71 14.67 9.76 13.56
CA GLU A 71 14.15 11.12 13.51
C GLU A 71 13.01 11.35 14.50
N GLY A 72 12.13 10.36 14.69
CA GLY A 72 10.98 10.47 15.58
C GLY A 72 11.33 10.36 17.07
N ASN A 73 12.20 9.43 17.44
CA ASN A 73 12.47 9.09 18.85
C ASN A 73 13.96 9.11 19.23
N GLY A 74 14.87 9.41 18.30
CA GLY A 74 16.31 9.34 18.54
C GLY A 74 16.85 7.91 18.69
N TYR A 75 16.02 6.90 18.38
CA TYR A 75 16.36 5.50 18.55
C TYR A 75 17.14 5.00 17.32
N ASP A 76 18.39 4.59 17.53
CA ASP A 76 19.31 4.07 16.53
C ASP A 76 19.73 2.64 16.96
N PRO A 77 18.92 1.61 16.64
CA PRO A 77 19.17 0.26 17.12
C PRO A 77 20.38 -0.33 16.40
N SER A 78 21.27 -0.99 17.14
CA SER A 78 22.37 -1.73 16.51
C SER A 78 21.84 -2.94 15.72
N VAL A 79 22.61 -3.45 14.77
CA VAL A 79 22.24 -4.63 13.94
C VAL A 79 21.86 -5.84 14.80
N ASN A 80 22.49 -6.02 15.96
CA ASN A 80 22.16 -7.10 16.89
C ASN A 80 20.82 -6.88 17.61
N GLU A 81 20.50 -5.63 17.95
CA GLU A 81 19.21 -5.28 18.56
C GLU A 81 18.09 -5.40 17.54
N HIS A 82 18.33 -5.05 16.27
CA HIS A 82 17.39 -5.32 15.18
C HIS A 82 17.06 -6.80 15.03
N ALA A 83 18.06 -7.67 15.03
CA ALA A 83 17.85 -9.12 14.93
C ALA A 83 17.07 -9.67 16.13
N ALA A 84 17.39 -9.21 17.34
CA ALA A 84 16.67 -9.59 18.56
C ALA A 84 15.21 -9.11 18.55
N LEU A 85 14.97 -7.86 18.11
CA LEU A 85 13.63 -7.28 18.00
C LEU A 85 12.80 -7.94 16.90
N ALA A 86 13.41 -8.33 15.78
CA ALA A 86 12.72 -9.06 14.71
C ALA A 86 12.20 -10.41 15.22
N ILE A 87 13.05 -11.16 15.95
CA ILE A 87 12.65 -12.42 16.59
C ILE A 87 11.52 -12.18 17.60
N GLU A 88 11.63 -11.14 18.43
CA GLU A 88 10.60 -10.81 19.40
C GLU A 88 9.28 -10.40 18.73
N LEU A 89 9.34 -9.67 17.62
CA LEU A 89 8.17 -9.26 16.85
C LEU A 89 7.47 -10.46 16.24
N ASP A 90 8.20 -11.37 15.60
CA ASP A 90 7.65 -12.62 15.04
C ASP A 90 6.94 -13.43 16.12
N LEU A 91 7.58 -13.60 17.29
CA LEU A 91 6.98 -14.30 18.43
C LEU A 91 5.67 -13.64 18.91
N ARG A 92 5.60 -12.31 18.92
CA ARG A 92 4.39 -11.57 19.31
C ARG A 92 3.30 -11.65 18.24
N VAL A 93 3.66 -11.63 16.96
CA VAL A 93 2.73 -11.79 15.84
C VAL A 93 2.13 -13.20 15.82
N ASP A 94 2.95 -14.23 16.00
CA ASP A 94 2.50 -15.61 16.12
C ASP A 94 1.56 -15.78 17.32
N ALA A 95 1.93 -15.22 18.49
CA ALA A 95 1.07 -15.24 19.67
C ALA A 95 -0.26 -14.49 19.49
N ALA A 96 -0.28 -13.42 18.69
CA ALA A 96 -1.48 -12.64 18.40
C ALA A 96 -2.40 -13.29 17.36
N THR A 97 -1.84 -14.06 16.43
CA THR A 97 -2.57 -14.76 15.35
C THR A 97 -2.99 -16.17 15.72
N ALA A 98 -2.42 -16.76 16.77
CA ALA A 98 -2.83 -18.06 17.33
C ALA A 98 -4.15 -18.01 18.14
N ARG A 99 -4.97 -16.96 17.96
CA ARG A 99 -6.18 -16.67 18.73
C ARG A 99 -7.41 -16.60 17.84
#